data_AF-A0A835XGX2-F1
#
_entry.id   AF-A0A835XGX2-F1
#
_cell.length_a   1.000
_cell.length_b   1.000
_cell.length_c   1.000
_cell.angle_alpha   90.00
_cell.angle_beta   90.00
_cell.angle_gamma   90.00
#
_symmetry.space_group_name_H-M   'P 1'
#
loop_
_entity.id
_entity.type
_entity.pdbx_description
1 polymer ?
#
loop_
_entity_poly.entity_id
_entity_poly.type
_entity_poly.pdbx_seq_one_letter_code
_entity_poly.pdbx_strand_id
1 'polypeptide(L)'
;MVETMDSSRLGHAVNREFLVKGTRSKAMYSSIQGDDLGLIVHNLAAAPAGHPNNDTRINWNKLYWTRRQFGVRCPEWGPCTSTIPTFITNATVRVQDLLEVARTVHGGRYPHFIANLDNVGSLNTGVAMVRCSPEGLRLINYALEQRGTTGNVRVDQFEHNGAIWWAYDNLEWVRNITAIIPAKLVNAYPYRPTSTVMEPCPTPEICNQGHWSPGDWLIHFAGYNKEAVPDFLSKFPPSTWVGYDADLTITHRHRHQHLLRHRRVLQQQLQGGGDRRRRL
;
A
#
# COMPACT_ATOMS: atom_id res chain seq x y z
N MET A 1 0.17 -18.39 -28.43
CA MET A 1 -0.54 -19.20 -27.43
C MET A 1 0.07 -18.87 -26.07
N VAL A 2 -0.68 -18.19 -25.20
CA VAL A 2 -0.25 -17.90 -23.82
C VAL A 2 -0.91 -18.97 -22.97
N GLU A 3 -0.13 -19.94 -22.47
CA GLU A 3 -0.62 -20.91 -21.50
C GLU A 3 -1.00 -20.19 -20.21
N THR A 4 -2.29 -20.18 -19.89
CA THR A 4 -2.79 -19.78 -18.57
C THR A 4 -2.41 -20.86 -17.57
N MET A 5 -1.28 -20.66 -16.88
CA MET A 5 -0.86 -21.49 -15.76
C MET A 5 -1.89 -21.42 -14.62
N ASP A 6 -2.32 -22.58 -14.13
CA ASP A 6 -3.23 -22.72 -12.99
C ASP A 6 -2.52 -22.36 -11.68
N SER A 7 -2.64 -21.09 -11.29
CA SER A 7 -2.07 -20.50 -10.06
C SER A 7 -2.62 -21.09 -8.74
N SER A 8 -3.56 -22.04 -8.80
CA SER A 8 -4.23 -22.58 -7.60
C SER A 8 -3.38 -23.55 -6.78
N ARG A 9 -2.36 -24.19 -7.35
CA ARG A 9 -1.64 -25.31 -6.67
C ARG A 9 -0.32 -24.95 -5.97
N LEU A 10 0.35 -23.87 -6.36
CA LEU A 10 1.53 -23.34 -5.62
C LEU A 10 1.15 -22.38 -4.47
N GLY A 11 -0.15 -22.07 -4.32
CA GLY A 11 -0.64 -20.83 -3.73
C GLY A 11 -1.18 -20.85 -2.30
N HIS A 12 -0.99 -21.87 -1.47
CA HIS A 12 -1.58 -21.86 -0.11
C HIS A 12 -0.59 -21.71 1.05
N ALA A 13 0.50 -22.49 1.09
CA ALA A 13 1.47 -22.41 2.21
C ALA A 13 2.42 -21.21 2.09
N VAL A 14 3.00 -20.99 0.89
CA VAL A 14 3.86 -19.84 0.57
C VAL A 14 3.11 -18.52 0.80
N ASN A 15 1.80 -18.51 0.56
CA ASN A 15 0.97 -17.34 0.79
C ASN A 15 0.81 -16.99 2.28
N ARG A 16 0.75 -17.95 3.20
CA ARG A 16 0.49 -17.62 4.61
C ARG A 16 1.69 -16.94 5.28
N GLU A 17 2.88 -17.48 5.11
CA GLU A 17 4.08 -16.92 5.73
C GLU A 17 4.38 -15.52 5.20
N PHE A 18 4.26 -15.36 3.88
CA PHE A 18 4.32 -14.10 3.18
C PHE A 18 3.33 -13.07 3.73
N LEU A 19 2.06 -13.44 3.86
CA LEU A 19 1.02 -12.58 4.43
C LEU A 19 1.36 -12.15 5.86
N VAL A 20 1.80 -13.10 6.69
CA VAL A 20 2.15 -12.84 8.09
C VAL A 20 3.35 -11.89 8.18
N LYS A 21 4.45 -12.18 7.47
CA LYS A 21 5.68 -11.38 7.52
C LYS A 21 5.47 -9.99 6.89
N GLY A 22 4.76 -9.90 5.76
CA GLY A 22 4.43 -8.63 5.13
C GLY A 22 3.60 -7.74 6.05
N THR A 23 2.53 -8.30 6.63
CA THR A 23 1.67 -7.62 7.62
C THR A 23 2.45 -7.16 8.85
N ARG A 24 3.34 -8.03 9.37
CA ARG A 24 4.21 -7.73 10.52
C ARG A 24 5.16 -6.56 10.26
N SER A 25 5.83 -6.53 9.10
CA SER A 25 6.75 -5.44 8.74
C SER A 25 6.06 -4.07 8.76
N LYS A 26 4.81 -4.01 8.27
CA LYS A 26 4.00 -2.81 8.20
C LYS A 26 3.48 -2.37 9.57
N ALA A 27 3.07 -3.33 10.40
CA ALA A 27 2.62 -3.08 11.77
C ALA A 27 3.76 -2.51 12.63
N MET A 28 4.95 -3.11 12.53
CA MET A 28 6.16 -2.63 13.18
C MET A 28 6.52 -1.22 12.73
N TYR A 29 6.56 -0.97 11.41
CA TYR A 29 6.81 0.36 10.86
C TYR A 29 5.85 1.41 11.44
N SER A 30 4.56 1.11 11.45
CA SER A 30 3.54 1.99 12.01
C SER A 30 3.70 2.23 13.52
N SER A 31 4.31 1.28 14.25
CA SER A 31 4.59 1.44 15.68
C SER A 31 5.80 2.35 15.91
N ILE A 32 6.85 2.20 15.10
CA ILE A 32 8.10 2.97 15.22
C ILE A 32 7.87 4.44 14.87
N GLN A 33 7.16 4.69 13.78
CA GLN A 33 6.96 6.05 13.29
C GLN A 33 6.04 6.89 14.17
N GLY A 34 5.32 6.27 15.11
CA GLY A 34 4.29 6.96 15.92
C GLY A 34 3.11 7.48 15.08
N ASP A 35 3.17 7.30 13.76
CA ASP A 35 2.16 7.75 12.84
C ASP A 35 0.90 6.88 12.95
N ASP A 36 -0.25 7.53 12.82
CA ASP A 36 -1.53 6.90 12.53
C ASP A 36 -1.59 6.33 11.10
N LEU A 37 -0.46 5.85 10.57
CA LEU A 37 -0.33 4.97 9.42
C LEU A 37 -0.99 3.59 9.64
N GLY A 38 -1.86 3.47 10.65
CA GLY A 38 -2.68 2.29 10.99
C GLY A 38 -3.56 1.75 9.85
N LEU A 39 -3.36 2.25 8.64
CA LEU A 39 -3.99 1.88 7.40
C LEU A 39 -3.13 1.00 6.48
N ILE A 40 -1.81 0.88 6.70
CA ILE A 40 -0.94 0.01 5.87
C ILE A 40 -1.25 -1.49 6.13
N VAL A 41 -1.81 -1.84 7.29
CA VAL A 41 -1.99 -3.24 7.76
C VAL A 41 -3.39 -3.82 7.48
N HIS A 42 -4.35 -3.02 7.01
CA HIS A 42 -5.73 -3.49 6.80
C HIS A 42 -5.93 -4.02 5.38
N ASN A 43 -5.54 -5.28 5.13
CA ASN A 43 -5.82 -5.91 3.83
C ASN A 43 -6.03 -7.44 3.84
N LEU A 44 -6.47 -8.03 4.96
CA LEU A 44 -6.78 -9.47 5.01
C LEU A 44 -8.15 -9.83 5.56
N ALA A 45 -8.90 -8.87 6.10
CA ALA A 45 -10.30 -9.14 6.34
C ALA A 45 -10.98 -9.21 4.97
N ALA A 46 -11.58 -10.36 4.67
CA ALA A 46 -12.49 -10.54 3.53
C ALA A 46 -13.34 -9.28 3.35
N ALA A 47 -13.64 -8.91 2.10
CA ALA A 47 -14.60 -7.86 1.81
C ALA A 47 -15.81 -8.02 2.77
N PRO A 48 -16.29 -6.94 3.42
CA PRO A 48 -17.34 -7.06 4.43
C PRO A 48 -18.46 -7.97 3.91
N ALA A 49 -18.89 -8.93 4.72
CA ALA A 49 -20.01 -9.80 4.35
C ALA A 49 -21.20 -8.91 3.95
N GLY A 50 -21.69 -9.06 2.72
CA GLY A 50 -22.73 -8.19 2.14
C GLY A 50 -22.23 -7.07 1.22
N HIS A 51 -20.92 -6.93 0.98
CA HIS A 51 -20.46 -6.09 -0.12
C HIS A 51 -20.89 -6.74 -1.44
N PRO A 52 -21.54 -6.02 -2.38
CA PRO A 52 -22.16 -6.61 -3.58
C PRO A 52 -21.20 -7.27 -4.59
N ASN A 53 -19.93 -7.44 -4.24
CA ASN A 53 -18.88 -7.91 -5.12
C ASN A 53 -18.26 -9.20 -4.58
N ASN A 54 -18.87 -10.33 -4.94
CA ASN A 54 -18.17 -11.61 -5.13
C ASN A 54 -17.37 -11.58 -6.46
N ASP A 55 -16.88 -10.41 -6.87
CA ASP A 55 -16.10 -10.24 -8.08
C ASP A 55 -14.69 -10.80 -7.84
N THR A 56 -14.26 -11.68 -8.73
CA THR A 56 -12.95 -12.35 -8.72
C THR A 56 -11.79 -11.36 -8.85
N ARG A 57 -12.07 -10.09 -9.19
CA ARG A 57 -11.08 -9.01 -9.31
C ARG A 57 -10.70 -8.38 -7.97
N ILE A 58 -9.99 -9.14 -7.14
CA ILE A 58 -9.51 -8.79 -5.78
C ILE A 58 -8.85 -7.40 -5.71
N ASN A 59 -8.22 -6.95 -6.80
CA ASN A 59 -7.43 -5.73 -6.81
C ASN A 59 -8.25 -4.43 -6.80
N TRP A 60 -9.57 -4.44 -7.09
CA TRP A 60 -10.41 -3.25 -6.95
C TRP A 60 -10.78 -2.94 -5.49
N ASN A 61 -10.75 -3.95 -4.61
CA ASN A 61 -11.17 -3.80 -3.21
C ASN A 61 -10.37 -2.74 -2.47
N LYS A 62 -9.09 -2.55 -2.81
CA LYS A 62 -8.26 -1.50 -2.20
C LYS A 62 -8.79 -0.09 -2.51
N LEU A 63 -9.31 0.18 -3.70
CA LEU A 63 -9.90 1.49 -3.99
C LEU A 63 -11.21 1.71 -3.20
N TYR A 64 -12.05 0.68 -3.05
CA TYR A 64 -13.23 0.77 -2.20
C TYR A 64 -12.89 1.02 -0.73
N TRP A 65 -11.86 0.33 -0.23
CA TRP A 65 -11.34 0.55 1.12
C TRP A 65 -10.79 1.96 1.28
N THR A 66 -9.93 2.40 0.36
CA THR A 66 -9.41 3.77 0.34
C THR A 66 -10.55 4.77 0.37
N ARG A 67 -11.54 4.66 -0.54
CA ARG A 67 -12.74 5.52 -0.55
C ARG A 67 -13.50 5.51 0.78
N ARG A 68 -13.68 4.34 1.41
CA ARG A 68 -14.35 4.23 2.72
C ARG A 68 -13.61 5.00 3.81
N GLN A 69 -12.27 4.99 3.79
CA GLN A 69 -11.48 5.69 4.80
C GLN A 69 -11.69 7.20 4.73
N PHE A 70 -11.87 7.77 3.53
CA PHE A 70 -12.23 9.18 3.38
C PHE A 70 -13.49 9.58 4.19
N GLY A 71 -14.45 8.67 4.35
CA GLY A 71 -15.69 8.93 5.10
C GLY A 71 -15.67 8.56 6.59
N VAL A 72 -14.67 7.79 7.06
CA VAL A 72 -14.63 7.27 8.45
C VAL A 72 -13.49 7.90 9.24
N ARG A 73 -12.28 7.89 8.66
CA ARG A 73 -11.06 8.39 9.28
C ARG A 73 -10.12 8.76 8.16
N CYS A 74 -9.94 10.05 7.97
CA CYS A 74 -9.22 10.61 6.84
C CYS A 74 -7.88 11.19 7.33
N PRO A 75 -6.83 10.36 7.53
CA PRO A 75 -5.51 10.89 7.83
C PRO A 75 -5.07 11.77 6.66
N GLU A 76 -4.28 12.83 6.90
CA GLU A 76 -3.87 13.75 5.82
C GLU A 76 -3.30 12.97 4.62
N TRP A 77 -2.53 11.92 4.88
CA TRP A 77 -2.04 10.97 3.89
C TRP A 77 -2.39 9.55 4.28
N GLY A 78 -2.88 8.77 3.32
CA GLY A 78 -3.12 7.35 3.48
C GLY A 78 -2.49 6.55 2.33
N PRO A 79 -2.10 5.29 2.57
CA PRO A 79 -1.78 4.39 1.47
C PRO A 79 -3.05 4.22 0.61
N CYS A 80 -2.97 4.61 -0.66
CA CYS A 80 -4.03 4.30 -1.63
C CYS A 80 -4.03 2.80 -1.94
N THR A 81 -2.84 2.21 -1.95
CA THR A 81 -2.58 0.85 -2.35
C THR A 81 -1.28 0.39 -1.70
N SER A 82 -1.33 -0.42 -0.64
CA SER A 82 -0.17 -1.26 -0.27
C SER A 82 -0.56 -2.69 -0.61
N THR A 83 -0.02 -3.21 -1.70
CA THR A 83 -0.31 -4.58 -2.10
C THR A 83 0.30 -5.55 -1.07
N ILE A 84 -0.36 -6.69 -0.91
CA ILE A 84 0.08 -7.82 -0.11
C ILE A 84 1.56 -8.21 -0.40
N PRO A 85 2.09 -8.15 -1.65
CA PRO A 85 3.50 -8.36 -1.95
C PRO A 85 4.49 -7.27 -1.58
N THR A 86 4.33 -6.63 -0.42
CA THR A 86 5.28 -5.61 0.02
C THR A 86 5.77 -5.84 1.44
N PHE A 87 7.06 -5.54 1.65
CA PHE A 87 7.72 -5.56 2.95
C PHE A 87 8.40 -4.23 3.19
N ILE A 88 8.25 -3.68 4.41
CA ILE A 88 9.05 -2.55 4.86
C ILE A 88 10.39 -3.11 5.33
N THR A 89 11.47 -2.78 4.62
CA THR A 89 12.85 -3.28 4.85
C THR A 89 13.76 -2.25 5.53
N ASN A 90 13.32 -0.99 5.60
CA ASN A 90 13.98 0.03 6.39
C ASN A 90 12.94 0.89 7.12
N ALA A 91 12.77 0.64 8.42
CA ALA A 91 11.79 1.34 9.24
C ALA A 91 12.24 2.73 9.71
N THR A 92 13.47 3.17 9.41
CA THR A 92 13.93 4.52 9.77
C THR A 92 13.56 5.56 8.72
N VAL A 93 13.19 5.14 7.51
CA VAL A 93 12.68 6.05 6.47
C VAL A 93 11.29 6.52 6.87
N ARG A 94 11.11 7.84 7.01
CA ARG A 94 9.83 8.41 7.43
C ARG A 94 8.97 8.75 6.23
N VAL A 95 7.64 8.63 6.37
CA VAL A 95 6.73 9.02 5.29
C VAL A 95 6.89 10.50 4.96
N GLN A 96 7.17 11.35 5.96
CA GLN A 96 7.38 12.78 5.78
C GLN A 96 8.56 13.08 4.83
N ASP A 97 9.61 12.26 4.86
CA ASP A 97 10.76 12.43 3.95
C ASP A 97 10.35 12.14 2.50
N LEU A 98 9.47 11.14 2.29
CA LEU A 98 8.91 10.82 0.97
C LEU A 98 7.95 11.90 0.47
N LEU A 99 7.15 12.49 1.37
CA LEU A 99 6.27 13.61 1.06
C LEU A 99 7.06 14.85 0.65
N GLU A 100 8.22 15.10 1.25
CA GLU A 100 9.08 16.22 0.88
C GLU A 100 9.74 16.03 -0.49
N VAL A 101 10.16 14.80 -0.82
CA VAL A 101 10.59 14.45 -2.18
C VAL A 101 9.46 14.68 -3.17
N ALA A 102 8.25 14.21 -2.86
CA ALA A 102 7.08 14.39 -3.72
C ALA A 102 6.73 15.87 -3.91
N ARG A 103 6.81 16.68 -2.84
CA ARG A 103 6.64 18.14 -2.91
C ARG A 103 7.65 18.79 -3.84
N THR A 104 8.92 18.40 -3.73
CA THR A 104 10.01 18.93 -4.56
C THR A 104 9.79 18.60 -6.03
N VAL A 105 9.51 17.34 -6.35
CA VAL A 105 9.21 16.88 -7.74
C VAL A 105 7.97 17.57 -8.30
N HIS A 106 7.02 17.94 -7.43
CA HIS A 106 5.77 18.59 -7.81
C HIS A 106 5.83 20.14 -7.72
N GLY A 107 7.02 20.72 -7.92
CA GLY A 107 7.20 22.17 -8.03
C GLY A 107 6.98 22.91 -6.71
N GLY A 108 7.33 22.29 -5.58
CA GLY A 108 7.22 22.89 -4.25
C GLY A 108 5.83 22.77 -3.61
N ARG A 109 4.84 22.21 -4.31
CA ARG A 109 3.46 22.00 -3.82
C ARG A 109 3.28 20.55 -3.37
N TYR A 110 2.53 20.34 -2.29
CA TYR A 110 2.15 18.98 -1.92
C TYR A 110 1.14 18.43 -2.93
N PRO A 111 1.44 17.29 -3.59
CA PRO A 111 0.49 16.66 -4.51
C PRO A 111 -0.72 16.12 -3.74
N HIS A 112 -1.73 15.61 -4.45
CA HIS A 112 -2.85 14.87 -3.85
C HIS A 112 -2.73 13.36 -4.09
N PHE A 113 -1.83 12.95 -4.98
CA PHE A 113 -1.54 11.56 -5.28
C PHE A 113 -0.04 11.39 -5.52
N ILE A 114 0.54 10.32 -4.97
CA ILE A 114 1.93 9.96 -5.17
C ILE A 114 1.97 8.55 -5.74
N ALA A 115 2.58 8.44 -6.91
CA ALA A 115 2.81 7.17 -7.59
C ALA A 115 4.27 7.10 -8.08
N ASN A 116 4.59 6.03 -8.78
CA ASN A 116 5.89 5.79 -9.38
C ASN A 116 5.72 5.17 -10.77
N LEU A 117 6.79 5.20 -11.55
CA LEU A 117 6.93 4.37 -12.74
C LEU A 117 7.76 3.15 -12.38
N ASP A 118 7.38 1.99 -12.89
CA ASP A 118 8.20 0.79 -12.80
C ASP A 118 9.44 0.89 -13.71
N ASN A 119 10.26 -0.16 -13.70
CA ASN A 119 11.52 -0.22 -14.45
C ASN A 119 11.34 -0.22 -15.99
N VAL A 120 10.11 -0.36 -16.49
CA VAL A 120 9.77 -0.23 -17.92
C VAL A 120 9.02 1.07 -18.23
N GLY A 121 8.93 1.99 -17.28
CA GLY A 121 8.30 3.30 -17.45
C GLY A 121 6.77 3.29 -17.32
N SER A 122 6.17 2.21 -16.85
CA SER A 122 4.72 2.08 -16.67
C SER A 122 4.29 2.57 -15.30
N LEU A 123 3.18 3.32 -15.21
CA LEU A 123 2.67 3.79 -13.93
C LEU A 123 2.26 2.60 -13.05
N ASN A 124 2.77 2.57 -11.83
CA ASN A 124 2.54 1.49 -10.89
C ASN A 124 1.98 1.98 -9.55
N THR A 125 0.78 1.51 -9.23
CA THR A 125 0.06 1.75 -7.97
C THR A 125 0.12 0.51 -7.08
N GLY A 126 1.17 -0.28 -7.16
CA GLY A 126 1.48 -1.33 -6.19
C GLY A 126 1.76 -0.76 -4.80
N VAL A 127 2.48 0.36 -4.78
CA VAL A 127 2.61 1.27 -3.65
C VAL A 127 2.34 2.69 -4.13
N ALA A 128 1.21 3.25 -3.69
CA ALA A 128 0.84 4.63 -3.92
C ALA A 128 0.24 5.25 -2.67
N MET A 129 0.39 6.57 -2.53
CA MET A 129 -0.19 7.36 -1.45
C MET A 129 -1.22 8.32 -2.01
N VAL A 130 -2.33 8.49 -1.30
CA VAL A 130 -3.36 9.46 -1.64
C VAL A 130 -3.56 10.39 -0.46
N ARG A 131 -3.63 11.68 -0.75
CA ARG A 131 -3.96 12.70 0.24
C ARG A 131 -5.45 12.67 0.51
N CYS A 132 -5.83 12.73 1.78
CA CYS A 132 -7.20 13.01 2.20
C CYS A 132 -7.59 14.42 1.75
N SER A 133 -8.11 14.53 0.53
CA SER A 133 -8.47 15.78 -0.12
C SER A 133 -9.59 15.55 -1.15
N PRO A 134 -10.35 16.57 -1.53
CA PRO A 134 -11.35 16.46 -2.59
C PRO A 134 -10.78 15.89 -3.90
N GLU A 135 -9.58 16.31 -4.28
CA GLU A 135 -8.89 15.86 -5.49
C GLU A 135 -8.46 14.40 -5.40
N GLY A 136 -7.92 13.99 -4.24
CA GLY A 136 -7.59 12.59 -3.97
C GLY A 136 -8.83 11.70 -4.08
N LEU A 137 -9.93 12.09 -3.41
CA LEU A 137 -11.20 11.36 -3.48
C LEU A 137 -11.76 11.30 -4.90
N ARG A 138 -11.67 12.41 -5.65
CA ARG A 138 -12.09 12.49 -7.05
C ARG A 138 -11.33 11.47 -7.91
N LEU A 139 -10.02 11.33 -7.73
CA LEU A 139 -9.23 10.31 -8.43
C LEU A 139 -9.67 8.88 -8.07
N ILE A 140 -9.92 8.60 -6.79
CA ILE A 140 -10.39 7.27 -6.35
C ILE A 140 -11.76 6.95 -6.96
N ASN A 141 -12.70 7.89 -6.93
CA ASN A 141 -14.02 7.71 -7.53
C ASN A 141 -13.94 7.51 -9.03
N TYR A 142 -13.15 8.34 -9.72
CA TYR A 142 -12.91 8.20 -11.15
C TYR A 142 -12.38 6.81 -11.50
N ALA A 143 -11.37 6.32 -10.79
CA ALA A 143 -10.83 4.98 -11.04
C ALA A 143 -11.87 3.88 -10.80
N LEU A 144 -12.69 3.99 -9.75
CA LEU A 144 -13.78 3.05 -9.47
C LEU A 144 -14.87 3.04 -10.55
N GLU A 145 -15.17 4.19 -11.16
CA GLU A 145 -16.11 4.30 -12.29
C GLU A 145 -15.62 3.54 -13.53
N GLN A 146 -14.30 3.47 -13.74
CA GLN A 146 -13.71 2.73 -14.86
C GLN A 146 -13.87 1.21 -14.75
N ARG A 147 -14.19 0.65 -13.57
CA ARG A 147 -14.28 -0.81 -13.36
C ARG A 147 -15.28 -1.50 -14.29
N GLY A 148 -16.34 -0.81 -14.69
CA GLY A 148 -17.39 -1.33 -15.58
C GLY A 148 -17.20 -0.95 -17.04
N THR A 149 -16.17 -0.17 -17.38
CA THR A 149 -15.92 0.30 -18.74
C THR A 149 -15.13 -0.77 -19.50
N THR A 150 -15.66 -1.24 -20.62
CA THR A 150 -14.97 -2.16 -21.53
C THR A 150 -14.31 -1.40 -22.68
N GLY A 151 -13.26 -1.97 -23.28
CA GLY A 151 -12.59 -1.40 -24.44
C GLY A 151 -11.43 -0.46 -24.11
N ASN A 152 -11.16 -0.24 -22.82
CA ASN A 152 -9.92 0.37 -22.37
C ASN A 152 -8.92 -0.73 -22.02
N VAL A 153 -8.02 -1.05 -22.97
CA VAL A 153 -7.04 -2.13 -22.85
C VAL A 153 -6.23 -2.05 -21.55
N ARG A 154 -5.89 -0.85 -21.07
CA ARG A 154 -5.15 -0.70 -19.82
C ARG A 154 -5.98 -1.09 -18.60
N VAL A 155 -7.24 -0.64 -18.53
CA VAL A 155 -8.16 -1.00 -17.44
C VAL A 155 -8.47 -2.50 -17.48
N ASP A 156 -8.67 -3.05 -18.67
CA ASP A 156 -8.97 -4.47 -18.85
C ASP A 156 -7.80 -5.36 -18.42
N GLN A 157 -6.55 -4.95 -18.68
CA GLN A 157 -5.35 -5.72 -18.35
C GLN A 157 -4.83 -5.48 -16.92
N PHE A 158 -4.90 -4.24 -16.44
CA PHE A 158 -4.24 -3.81 -15.20
C PHE A 158 -5.22 -3.28 -14.13
N GLU A 159 -6.52 -3.39 -14.39
CA GLU A 159 -7.61 -3.05 -13.46
C GLU A 159 -7.48 -1.60 -12.93
N HIS A 160 -7.60 -1.40 -11.61
CA HIS A 160 -7.42 -0.10 -10.95
C HIS A 160 -6.08 0.58 -11.31
N ASN A 161 -4.99 -0.18 -11.54
CA ASN A 161 -3.71 0.40 -11.92
C ASN A 161 -3.81 0.97 -13.33
N GLY A 162 -4.45 0.22 -14.23
CA GLY A 162 -4.76 0.65 -15.58
C GLY A 162 -5.67 1.87 -15.63
N ALA A 163 -6.66 1.95 -14.73
CA ALA A 163 -7.55 3.10 -14.64
C ALA A 163 -6.81 4.37 -14.22
N ILE A 164 -5.98 4.30 -13.18
CA ILE A 164 -5.18 5.45 -12.72
C ILE A 164 -4.13 5.83 -13.76
N TRP A 165 -3.48 4.85 -14.37
CA TRP A 165 -2.51 5.10 -15.44
C TRP A 165 -3.16 5.77 -16.65
N TRP A 166 -4.29 5.24 -17.13
CA TRP A 166 -5.04 5.88 -18.22
C TRP A 166 -5.42 7.32 -17.86
N ALA A 167 -5.90 7.54 -16.63
CA ALA A 167 -6.28 8.86 -16.15
C ALA A 167 -5.08 9.83 -16.16
N TYR A 168 -3.91 9.39 -15.71
CA TYR A 168 -2.68 10.18 -15.74
C TYR A 168 -2.26 10.57 -17.16
N ASP A 169 -2.31 9.63 -18.12
CA ASP A 169 -1.89 9.91 -19.49
C ASP A 169 -2.89 10.80 -20.25
N ASN A 170 -4.18 10.72 -19.94
CA ASN A 170 -5.22 11.36 -20.74
C ASN A 170 -5.87 12.59 -20.08
N LEU A 171 -5.80 12.72 -18.75
CA LEU A 171 -6.49 13.78 -18.02
C LEU A 171 -5.49 14.74 -17.36
N GLU A 172 -5.49 15.99 -17.83
CA GLU A 172 -4.58 17.03 -17.31
C GLU A 172 -4.74 17.24 -15.80
N TRP A 173 -5.98 17.24 -15.30
CA TRP A 173 -6.23 17.42 -13.87
C TRP A 173 -5.61 16.30 -13.02
N VAL A 174 -5.45 15.08 -13.55
CA VAL A 174 -4.80 13.98 -12.83
C VAL A 174 -3.30 14.19 -12.79
N ARG A 175 -2.68 14.63 -13.90
CA ARG A 175 -1.26 15.02 -13.90
C ARG A 175 -0.97 16.14 -12.92
N ASN A 176 -1.86 17.14 -12.88
CA ASN A 176 -1.71 18.32 -12.03
C ASN A 176 -1.79 18.02 -10.53
N ILE A 177 -2.33 16.86 -10.12
CA ILE A 177 -2.42 16.46 -8.71
C ILE A 177 -1.47 15.31 -8.34
N THR A 178 -0.76 14.76 -9.33
CA THR A 178 0.07 13.56 -9.14
C THR A 178 1.55 13.93 -9.13
N ALA A 179 2.27 13.46 -8.11
CA ALA A 179 3.72 13.39 -8.15
C ALA A 179 4.15 11.97 -8.53
N ILE A 180 5.05 11.89 -9.51
CA ILE A 180 5.73 10.65 -9.88
C ILE A 180 7.12 10.67 -9.26
N ILE A 181 7.33 9.88 -8.22
CA ILE A 181 8.62 9.76 -7.55
C ILE A 181 9.33 8.46 -7.97
N PRO A 182 10.67 8.39 -7.88
CA PRO A 182 11.40 7.18 -8.26
C PRO A 182 10.89 5.94 -7.52
N ALA A 183 10.64 4.84 -8.24
CA ALA A 183 10.21 3.58 -7.63
C ALA A 183 11.17 3.09 -6.55
N LYS A 184 12.48 3.35 -6.71
CA LYS A 184 13.51 3.04 -5.71
C LYS A 184 13.17 3.55 -4.30
N LEU A 185 12.49 4.70 -4.18
CA LEU A 185 12.17 5.30 -2.89
C LEU A 185 10.92 4.71 -2.24
N VAL A 186 9.94 4.24 -3.02
CA VAL A 186 8.60 3.89 -2.51
C VAL A 186 8.04 2.56 -2.94
N ASN A 187 8.63 1.93 -3.94
CA ASN A 187 8.09 0.76 -4.63
C ASN A 187 9.21 -0.07 -5.29
N ALA A 188 10.34 -0.23 -4.59
CA ALA A 188 11.51 -0.87 -5.20
C ALA A 188 11.23 -2.34 -5.54
N TYR A 189 11.75 -2.81 -6.68
CA TYR A 189 11.49 -4.13 -7.21
C TYR A 189 12.65 -5.09 -6.94
N PRO A 190 12.41 -6.40 -6.76
CA PRO A 190 13.50 -7.36 -6.66
C PRO A 190 14.39 -7.30 -7.91
N TYR A 191 15.71 -7.31 -7.73
CA TYR A 191 16.63 -7.58 -8.82
C TYR A 191 16.77 -9.09 -8.98
N ARG A 192 16.60 -9.55 -10.22
CA ARG A 192 16.56 -10.97 -10.59
C ARG A 192 17.42 -11.15 -11.83
N PRO A 193 18.73 -11.44 -11.67
CA PRO A 193 19.58 -11.75 -12.83
C PRO A 193 19.07 -13.02 -13.54
N THR A 194 18.36 -13.90 -12.80
CA THR A 194 17.66 -15.07 -13.33
C THR A 194 16.25 -15.17 -12.73
N SER A 195 15.39 -16.00 -13.33
CA SER A 195 14.01 -16.21 -12.89
C SER A 195 13.87 -16.92 -11.54
N THR A 196 14.95 -17.20 -10.80
CA THR A 196 14.89 -17.92 -9.51
C THR A 196 15.78 -17.32 -8.44
N VAL A 197 16.82 -16.59 -8.81
CA VAL A 197 17.77 -16.01 -7.87
C VAL A 197 17.44 -14.55 -7.61
N MET A 198 17.22 -14.20 -6.34
CA MET A 198 17.11 -12.82 -5.90
C MET A 198 18.45 -12.35 -5.33
N GLU A 199 18.90 -11.18 -5.79
CA GLU A 199 20.12 -10.52 -5.33
C GLU A 199 19.84 -9.03 -5.07
N PRO A 200 20.62 -8.35 -4.22
CA PRO A 200 20.67 -6.90 -4.22
C PRO A 200 21.05 -6.42 -5.62
N CYS A 201 20.55 -5.25 -6.04
CA CYS A 201 21.07 -4.66 -7.27
C CYS A 201 22.60 -4.45 -7.16
N PRO A 202 23.37 -4.84 -8.20
CA PRO A 202 24.82 -4.99 -8.07
C PRO A 202 25.59 -3.70 -8.31
N THR A 203 24.99 -2.72 -8.98
CA THR A 203 25.62 -1.42 -9.28
C THR A 203 24.64 -0.26 -9.09
N PRO A 204 25.12 0.96 -8.82
CA PRO A 204 24.27 2.16 -8.72
C PRO A 204 23.38 2.37 -9.95
N GLU A 205 23.88 2.11 -11.15
CA GLU A 205 23.14 2.27 -12.40
C GLU A 205 21.93 1.35 -12.46
N ILE A 206 22.08 0.10 -12.01
CA ILE A 206 20.97 -0.87 -11.95
C ILE A 206 20.03 -0.50 -10.81
N CYS A 207 20.56 -0.12 -9.64
CA CYS A 207 19.73 0.29 -8.51
C CYS A 207 18.84 1.50 -8.84
N ASN A 208 19.37 2.46 -9.61
CA ASN A 208 18.63 3.65 -10.05
C ASN A 208 17.48 3.33 -11.02
N GLN A 209 17.39 2.12 -11.56
CA GLN A 209 16.26 1.65 -12.37
C GLN A 209 15.07 1.18 -11.50
N GLY A 210 15.10 1.45 -10.20
CA GLY A 210 14.03 1.07 -9.27
C GLY A 210 14.21 -0.32 -8.65
N HIS A 211 15.40 -0.90 -8.74
CA HIS A 211 15.72 -2.19 -8.11
C HIS A 211 16.11 -2.03 -6.64
N TRP A 212 15.68 -2.99 -5.82
CA TRP A 212 15.87 -2.96 -4.37
C TRP A 212 17.33 -3.18 -3.94
N SER A 213 17.73 -2.50 -2.87
CA SER A 213 18.98 -2.68 -2.12
C SER A 213 18.71 -2.72 -0.62
N PRO A 214 19.60 -3.34 0.17
CA PRO A 214 19.65 -3.10 1.61
C PRO A 214 19.68 -1.60 1.93
N GLY A 215 18.81 -1.16 2.83
CA GLY A 215 18.64 0.25 3.19
C GLY A 215 17.45 0.94 2.52
N ASP A 216 16.84 0.36 1.48
CA ASP A 216 15.60 0.91 0.92
C ASP A 216 14.43 0.75 1.88
N TRP A 217 13.48 1.68 1.80
CA TRP A 217 12.27 1.69 2.61
C TRP A 217 11.44 0.41 2.44
N LEU A 218 11.14 0.05 1.19
CA LEU A 218 10.20 -1.01 0.86
C LEU A 218 10.64 -1.78 -0.38
N ILE A 219 10.35 -3.08 -0.39
CA ILE A 219 10.40 -3.94 -1.57
C ILE A 219 9.00 -4.40 -1.99
N HIS A 220 8.73 -4.45 -3.29
CA HIS A 220 7.48 -4.86 -3.91
C HIS A 220 7.66 -6.02 -4.90
N PHE A 221 7.06 -7.16 -4.58
CA PHE A 221 7.04 -8.37 -5.40
C PHE A 221 5.84 -8.41 -6.36
N ALA A 222 5.83 -7.51 -7.35
CA ALA A 222 4.74 -7.41 -8.33
C ALA A 222 4.62 -8.66 -9.22
N GLY A 223 3.38 -9.04 -9.59
CA GLY A 223 3.13 -10.11 -10.56
C GLY A 223 3.77 -11.45 -10.19
N TYR A 224 4.56 -12.01 -11.12
CA TYR A 224 5.28 -13.27 -10.97
C TYR A 224 6.47 -13.18 -9.98
N ASN A 225 6.87 -11.99 -9.56
CA ASN A 225 7.95 -11.86 -8.59
C ASN A 225 7.59 -12.39 -7.20
N LYS A 226 6.32 -12.68 -6.93
CA LYS A 226 5.88 -13.33 -5.67
C LYS A 226 6.59 -14.66 -5.42
N GLU A 227 6.99 -15.36 -6.48
CA GLU A 227 7.74 -16.62 -6.38
C GLU A 227 9.15 -16.43 -5.79
N ALA A 228 9.71 -15.21 -5.85
CA ALA A 228 11.02 -14.89 -5.29
C ALA A 228 10.96 -14.58 -3.79
N VAL A 229 9.77 -14.49 -3.19
CA VAL A 229 9.63 -14.15 -1.77
C VAL A 229 10.33 -15.14 -0.84
N PRO A 230 10.22 -16.48 -1.01
CA PRO A 230 10.94 -17.43 -0.16
C PRO A 230 12.46 -17.24 -0.21
N ASP A 231 13.04 -17.08 -1.41
CA ASP A 231 14.48 -16.82 -1.57
C ASP A 231 14.88 -15.48 -0.93
N PHE A 232 14.07 -14.43 -1.11
CA PHE A 232 14.29 -13.15 -0.45
C PHE A 232 14.29 -13.26 1.07
N LEU A 233 13.29 -13.93 1.65
CA LEU A 233 13.19 -14.07 3.10
C LEU A 233 14.28 -14.98 3.69
N SER A 234 14.83 -15.90 2.89
CA SER A 234 15.97 -16.74 3.27
C SER A 234 17.28 -15.94 3.32
N LYS A 235 17.55 -15.15 2.27
CA LYS A 235 18.79 -14.36 2.14
C LYS A 235 18.76 -13.06 2.96
N PHE A 236 17.60 -12.43 3.06
CA PHE A 236 17.37 -11.17 3.74
C PHE A 236 16.25 -11.34 4.78
N PRO A 237 16.48 -12.16 5.82
CA PRO A 237 15.49 -12.39 6.86
C PRO A 237 15.18 -11.08 7.59
N PRO A 238 14.01 -10.93 8.23
CA PRO A 238 13.64 -9.69 8.89
C PRO A 238 14.67 -9.15 9.89
N SER A 239 15.46 -10.01 10.51
CA SER A 239 16.57 -9.62 11.40
C SER A 239 17.68 -8.81 10.73
N THR A 240 17.73 -8.75 9.39
CA THR A 240 18.67 -7.89 8.63
C THR A 240 18.06 -6.59 8.15
N TRP A 241 16.75 -6.38 8.37
CA TRP A 241 16.06 -5.15 7.95
C TRP A 241 16.35 -4.01 8.94
N VAL A 242 16.53 -2.81 8.41
CA VAL A 242 16.95 -1.65 9.20
C VAL A 242 15.81 -1.21 10.12
N GLY A 243 16.08 -1.13 11.42
CA GLY A 243 15.07 -0.79 12.43
C GLY A 243 14.02 -1.89 12.66
N TYR A 244 14.30 -3.14 12.26
CA TYR A 244 13.40 -4.25 12.57
C TYR A 244 13.57 -4.75 14.00
N ASP A 245 12.46 -4.79 14.75
CA ASP A 245 12.40 -5.31 16.11
C ASP A 245 11.30 -6.38 16.21
N ALA A 246 11.72 -7.61 16.50
CA ALA A 246 10.81 -8.75 16.62
C ALA A 246 9.84 -8.64 17.82
N ASP A 247 10.21 -7.89 18.86
CA ASP A 247 9.44 -7.76 20.09
C ASP A 247 8.31 -6.72 19.94
N LEU A 248 8.53 -5.67 19.13
CA LEU A 248 7.50 -4.70 18.76
C LEU A 248 6.35 -5.33 17.94
N THR A 249 6.59 -6.46 17.27
CA THR A 249 5.57 -7.16 16.48
C THR A 249 4.53 -7.92 17.31
N ILE A 250 4.80 -8.24 18.58
CA ILE A 250 3.93 -9.08 19.42
C ILE A 250 3.02 -8.24 20.34
N THR A 251 3.36 -6.98 20.58
CA THR A 251 2.62 -6.08 21.48
C THR A 251 1.31 -5.52 20.89
N HIS A 252 0.88 -5.94 19.69
CA HIS A 252 -0.45 -5.64 19.16
C HIS A 252 -1.61 -6.11 20.06
N ARG A 253 -1.36 -7.03 21.02
CA ARG A 253 -2.29 -7.34 22.14
C ARG A 253 -2.57 -6.12 23.03
N HIS A 254 -1.60 -5.22 23.23
CA HIS A 254 -1.79 -4.00 24.03
C HIS A 254 -2.53 -2.89 23.26
N ARG A 255 -2.37 -2.79 21.93
CA ARG A 255 -3.13 -1.83 21.11
C ARG A 255 -4.62 -2.17 21.07
N HIS A 256 -4.99 -3.46 21.08
CA HIS A 256 -6.39 -3.88 21.24
C HIS A 256 -6.97 -3.46 22.59
N GLN A 257 -6.21 -3.59 23.68
CA GLN A 257 -6.63 -3.11 25.00
C GLN A 257 -6.78 -1.58 25.05
N HIS A 258 -5.91 -0.82 24.37
CA HIS A 258 -5.99 0.64 24.31
C HIS A 258 -7.20 1.13 23.50
N LEU A 259 -7.50 0.49 22.36
CA LEU A 259 -8.69 0.78 21.55
C LEU A 259 -9.99 0.38 22.28
N LEU A 260 -9.99 -0.74 23.00
CA LEU A 260 -11.11 -1.15 23.86
C LEU A 260 -11.33 -0.16 25.03
N ARG A 261 -10.26 0.39 25.62
CA ARG A 261 -10.37 1.45 26.64
C ARG A 261 -10.97 2.73 26.06
N HIS A 262 -10.49 3.20 24.91
CA HIS A 262 -11.05 4.40 24.25
C HIS A 262 -12.54 4.23 23.89
N ARG A 263 -12.93 3.04 23.40
CA ARG A 263 -14.34 2.75 23.08
C ARG A 263 -15.23 2.75 24.32
N ARG A 264 -14.76 2.25 25.47
CA ARG A 264 -15.49 2.31 26.75
C ARG A 264 -15.67 3.75 27.24
N VAL A 265 -14.62 4.58 27.13
CA VAL A 265 -14.69 6.00 27.53
C VAL A 265 -15.72 6.76 26.69
N LEU A 266 -15.72 6.56 25.37
CA LEU A 266 -16.71 7.18 24.48
C LEU A 266 -18.15 6.70 24.76
N GLN A 267 -18.34 5.41 25.03
CA GLN A 267 -19.66 4.89 25.41
C GLN A 267 -20.15 5.46 26.75
N GLN A 268 -19.27 5.62 27.73
CA GLN A 268 -19.61 6.25 29.02
C GLN A 268 -19.95 7.73 28.87
N GLN A 269 -19.25 8.48 28.01
CA GLN A 269 -19.57 9.87 27.72
C GLN A 269 -20.93 10.03 27.02
N LEU A 270 -21.25 9.12 26.09
CA LEU A 270 -22.54 9.11 25.40
C LEU A 270 -23.70 8.69 26.32
N GLN A 271 -23.47 7.80 27.28
CA GLN A 271 -24.48 7.39 28.27
C GLN A 271 -24.63 8.38 29.42
N GLY A 272 -23.56 9.08 29.81
CA GLY A 272 -23.57 10.08 30.90
C GLY A 272 -24.04 11.48 30.49
N GLY A 273 -24.15 11.77 29.20
CA GLY A 273 -24.63 13.06 28.69
C GLY A 273 -26.16 13.26 28.73
N GLY A 274 -26.93 12.22 29.07
CA GLY A 274 -28.40 12.24 29.02
C GLY A 274 -29.10 12.96 30.17
N ASP A 275 -28.41 13.21 31.30
CA ASP A 275 -29.09 13.57 32.55
C ASP A 275 -29.04 15.07 32.93
N ARG A 276 -28.37 15.91 32.12
CA ARG A 276 -28.27 17.36 32.39
C ARG A 276 -29.32 18.25 31.70
N ARG A 277 -30.33 17.68 31.03
CA ARG A 277 -31.42 18.44 30.38
C ARG A 277 -32.78 18.35 31.08
N ARG A 278 -32.84 18.06 32.40
CA ARG A 278 -34.09 18.06 33.19
C ARG A 278 -34.10 19.02 34.38
N ARG A 279 -33.29 20.09 34.34
CA ARG A 279 -33.40 21.20 35.30
C ARG A 279 -33.15 22.54 34.59
N LEU A 280 -34.07 22.93 33.73
CA LEU A 280 -34.46 24.31 33.43
C LEU A 280 -35.93 24.28 33.02
#